data_AF-A0A0F3QJ11-F1
#
_entry.id   AF-A0A0F3QJ11-F1
#
_cell.length_a   1.000
_cell.length_b   1.000
_cell.length_c   1.000
_cell.angle_alpha   90.00
_cell.angle_beta   90.00
_cell.angle_gamma   90.00
#
_symmetry.space_group_name_H-M   'P 1'
#
loop_
_entity.id
_entity.type
_entity.pdbx_description
1 polymer ?
#
loop_
_entity_poly.entity_id
_entity_poly.type
_entity_poly.pdbx_seq_one_letter_code
_entity_poly.pdbx_strand_id
1 'polypeptide(L)'
;MNLRKLNEELIDYNMSLRLLFMVLGLAIITMSMDSLAAASSVGDPVGAALCNVILVFRGNTARGIAVVGIIVLGIQTLRGKLQWEVALVIVAAIIILFKAPDIVSMVSDSTGNANCGTTSVTS
;
A
#
# COMPACT_ATOMS: atom_id res chain seq x y z
N MET A 1 30.30 0.18 37.00
CA MET A 1 29.10 0.88 36.49
C MET A 1 28.61 0.12 35.27
N ASN A 2 27.42 -0.46 35.32
CA ASN A 2 26.99 -1.57 34.44
C ASN A 2 26.76 -1.15 32.98
N LEU A 3 27.59 -1.63 32.05
CA LEU A 3 27.44 -1.46 30.59
C LEU A 3 26.12 -2.05 30.04
N ARG A 4 25.51 -2.99 30.77
CA ARG A 4 24.20 -3.57 30.44
C ARG A 4 23.08 -2.54 30.54
N LYS A 5 23.16 -1.63 31.53
CA LYS A 5 22.18 -0.57 31.77
C LYS A 5 22.17 0.47 30.65
N LEU A 6 23.31 0.76 30.01
CA LEU A 6 23.36 1.70 28.89
C LEU A 6 22.81 1.12 27.58
N ASN A 7 22.92 -0.21 27.39
CA ASN A 7 22.43 -0.85 26.17
C ASN A 7 20.89 -0.97 26.15
N GLU A 8 20.27 -1.12 27.32
CA GLU A 8 18.81 -1.20 27.48
C GLU A 8 18.14 0.14 27.12
N GLU A 9 18.68 1.24 27.65
CA GLU A 9 18.19 2.60 27.38
C GLU A 9 18.36 3.00 25.89
N LEU A 10 19.41 2.49 25.22
CA LEU A 10 19.63 2.74 23.79
C LEU A 10 18.68 1.93 22.89
N ILE A 11 18.32 0.72 23.32
CA ILE A 11 17.39 -0.17 22.59
C ILE A 11 15.96 0.38 22.64
N ASP A 12 15.53 0.91 23.80
CA ASP A 12 14.21 1.51 23.96
C ASP A 12 14.03 2.77 23.10
N TYR A 13 15.09 3.59 22.97
CA TYR A 13 15.05 4.79 22.13
C TYR A 13 14.90 4.45 20.63
N ASN A 14 15.63 3.46 20.13
CA ASN A 14 15.58 3.08 18.72
C ASN A 14 14.25 2.37 18.36
N MET A 15 13.70 1.55 19.26
CA MET A 15 12.39 0.92 19.07
C MET A 15 11.25 1.95 19.08
N SER A 16 11.29 2.89 20.01
CA SER A 16 10.30 3.98 20.10
C SER A 16 10.34 4.88 18.87
N LEU A 17 11.53 5.20 18.35
CA LEU A 17 11.69 6.01 17.14
C LEU A 17 11.15 5.29 15.90
N ARG A 18 11.39 3.97 15.76
CA ARG A 18 10.84 3.16 14.66
C ARG A 18 9.31 3.10 14.70
N LEU A 19 8.74 2.91 15.88
CA LEU A 19 7.28 2.92 16.08
C LEU A 19 6.67 4.29 15.75
N LEU A 20 7.33 5.37 16.15
CA LEU A 20 6.90 6.73 15.86
C LEU A 20 6.88 7.01 14.35
N PHE A 21 7.93 6.61 13.61
CA PHE A 21 7.95 6.75 12.14
C PHE A 21 6.86 5.93 11.45
N MET A 22 6.54 4.73 11.96
CA MET A 22 5.50 3.87 11.40
C MET A 22 4.10 4.48 11.61
N VAL A 23 3.81 5.00 12.81
CA VAL A 23 2.54 5.68 13.13
C VAL A 23 2.40 6.98 12.34
N LEU A 24 3.47 7.78 12.27
CA LEU A 24 3.47 9.03 11.50
C LEU A 24 3.26 8.77 10.00
N GLY A 25 3.93 7.76 9.45
CA GLY A 25 3.74 7.34 8.06
C GLY A 25 2.30 6.91 7.77
N LEU A 26 1.70 6.12 8.67
CA LEU A 26 0.32 5.68 8.51
C LEU A 26 -0.67 6.86 8.57
N ALA A 27 -0.45 7.83 9.45
CA ALA A 27 -1.28 9.03 9.57
C ALA A 27 -1.20 9.93 8.32
N ILE A 28 -0.03 10.07 7.70
CA ILE A 28 0.13 10.82 6.45
C ILE A 28 -0.60 10.13 5.30
N ILE A 29 -0.52 8.79 5.23
CA ILE A 29 -1.22 8.00 4.22
C ILE A 29 -2.73 8.15 4.37
N THR A 30 -3.29 8.11 5.59
CA THR A 30 -4.75 8.25 5.76
C THR A 30 -5.26 9.65 5.45
N MET A 31 -4.51 10.70 5.79
CA MET A 31 -4.87 12.09 5.47
C MET A 31 -4.84 12.38 3.95
N SER A 32 -3.91 11.76 3.22
CA SER A 32 -3.80 11.97 1.77
C SER A 32 -4.95 11.31 1.00
N MET A 33 -5.49 10.19 1.48
CA MET A 33 -6.66 9.54 0.87
C MET A 33 -7.93 10.41 0.94
N ASP A 34 -8.11 11.16 2.03
CA ASP A 34 -9.28 12.03 2.23
C ASP A 34 -9.25 13.24 1.28
N SER A 35 -8.06 13.85 1.11
CA SER A 35 -7.87 14.94 0.15
C SER A 35 -8.12 14.52 -1.31
N LEU A 36 -7.80 13.27 -1.64
CA LEU A 36 -8.05 12.70 -2.97
C LEU A 36 -9.53 12.36 -3.17
N ALA A 37 -10.24 11.94 -2.11
CA ALA A 37 -11.68 11.72 -2.16
C ALA A 37 -12.46 13.04 -2.31
N ALA A 38 -12.05 14.11 -1.61
CA ALA A 38 -12.69 15.43 -1.69
C ALA A 38 -12.48 16.15 -3.04
N ALA A 39 -11.36 15.89 -3.72
CA ALA A 39 -11.04 16.40 -5.05
C ALA A 39 -11.77 15.68 -6.21
N SER A 40 -12.85 14.94 -5.91
CA SER A 40 -13.65 14.20 -6.91
C SER A 40 -14.89 14.96 -7.38
N SER A 41 -15.08 16.21 -6.94
CA SER A 41 -16.39 16.90 -7.02
C SER A 41 -16.48 18.04 -8.03
N VAL A 42 -15.41 18.46 -8.73
CA VAL A 42 -15.49 19.58 -9.69
C VAL A 42 -14.53 19.39 -10.87
N GLY A 43 -14.94 18.62 -11.89
CA GLY A 43 -14.30 18.68 -13.23
C GLY A 43 -12.77 18.54 -13.21
N ASP A 44 -12.25 17.58 -12.45
CA ASP A 44 -10.85 17.53 -12.05
C ASP A 44 -9.94 16.88 -13.12
N PRO A 45 -9.07 17.65 -13.82
CA PRO A 45 -8.08 17.09 -14.74
C PRO A 45 -7.09 16.14 -14.03
N VAL A 46 -6.91 16.32 -12.72
CA VAL A 46 -6.16 15.42 -11.84
C VAL A 46 -6.85 14.07 -11.71
N GLY A 47 -8.19 14.06 -11.60
CA GLY A 47 -8.98 12.84 -11.59
C GLY A 47 -8.76 12.02 -12.86
N ALA A 48 -8.81 12.65 -14.04
CA ALA A 48 -8.57 11.99 -15.33
C ALA A 48 -7.13 11.44 -15.48
N ALA A 49 -6.13 12.18 -15.01
CA ALA A 49 -4.74 11.73 -15.01
C ALA A 49 -4.52 10.52 -14.09
N LEU A 50 -5.07 10.57 -12.87
CA LEU A 50 -5.02 9.45 -11.93
C LEU A 50 -5.79 8.24 -12.45
N CYS A 51 -6.95 8.46 -13.07
CA CYS A 51 -7.76 7.43 -13.70
C CYS A 51 -6.93 6.65 -14.73
N ASN A 52 -6.22 7.35 -15.62
CA ASN A 52 -5.38 6.74 -16.64
C ASN A 52 -4.19 5.95 -16.03
N VAL A 53 -3.57 6.48 -14.97
CA VAL A 53 -2.52 5.78 -14.23
C VAL A 53 -3.05 4.52 -13.56
N ILE A 54 -4.19 4.60 -12.86
CA ILE A 54 -4.83 3.46 -12.20
C ILE A 54 -5.21 2.36 -13.20
N LEU A 55 -5.64 2.74 -14.41
CA LEU A 55 -5.95 1.82 -15.51
C LEU A 55 -4.72 1.02 -15.95
N VAL A 56 -3.56 1.67 -16.07
CA VAL A 56 -2.29 1.02 -16.39
C VAL A 56 -1.84 0.09 -15.27
N PHE A 57 -1.99 0.50 -14.00
CA PHE A 57 -1.65 -0.32 -12.83
C PHE A 57 -2.61 -1.50 -12.59
N ARG A 58 -3.86 -1.42 -13.04
CA ARG A 58 -4.82 -2.54 -12.96
C ARG A 58 -4.72 -3.53 -14.13
N GLY A 59 -3.97 -3.20 -15.18
CA GLY A 59 -3.80 -4.02 -16.36
C GLY A 59 -3.10 -5.36 -16.10
N ASN A 60 -3.26 -6.31 -17.02
CA ASN A 60 -2.68 -7.65 -16.91
C ASN A 60 -1.13 -7.62 -16.81
N THR A 61 -0.49 -6.62 -17.42
CA THR A 61 0.95 -6.38 -17.36
C THR A 61 1.43 -6.08 -15.93
N ALA A 62 0.72 -5.22 -15.21
CA ALA A 62 1.07 -4.84 -13.84
C ALA A 62 0.93 -6.03 -12.86
N ARG A 63 -0.12 -6.86 -13.06
CA ARG A 63 -0.27 -8.13 -12.33
C ARG A 63 0.91 -9.07 -12.58
N GLY A 64 1.39 -9.16 -13.82
CA GLY A 64 2.58 -9.94 -14.17
C GLY A 64 3.84 -9.48 -13.44
N ILE A 65 4.11 -8.18 -13.43
CA ILE A 65 5.28 -7.60 -12.73
C ILE A 65 5.19 -7.84 -11.22
N ALA A 66 4.00 -7.73 -10.63
CA ALA A 66 3.78 -8.02 -9.20
C ALA A 66 4.15 -9.47 -8.85
N VAL A 67 3.72 -10.44 -9.67
CA VAL A 67 4.04 -11.86 -9.46
C VAL A 67 5.55 -12.11 -9.55
N VAL A 68 6.25 -11.51 -10.51
CA VAL A 68 7.71 -11.63 -10.64
C VAL A 68 8.42 -11.09 -9.38
N GLY A 69 7.98 -9.95 -8.83
CA GLY A 69 8.53 -9.40 -7.60
C GLY A 69 8.36 -10.34 -6.39
N ILE A 70 7.20 -11.00 -6.27
CA ILE A 70 6.95 -11.97 -5.19
C ILE A 70 7.87 -13.19 -5.31
N ILE A 71 8.15 -13.66 -6.52
CA ILE A 71 9.08 -14.78 -6.75
C ILE A 71 10.48 -14.43 -6.27
N VAL A 72 10.97 -13.22 -6.58
CA VAL A 72 12.29 -12.74 -6.13
C VAL A 72 12.33 -12.62 -4.60
N LEU A 73 11.27 -12.10 -3.97
CA LEU A 73 11.14 -12.06 -2.51
C LEU A 73 11.14 -13.47 -1.90
N GLY A 74 10.46 -14.43 -2.54
CA GLY A 74 10.46 -15.83 -2.13
C GLY A 74 11.85 -16.49 -2.20
N ILE A 75 12.72 -16.07 -3.13
CA ILE A 75 14.11 -16.56 -3.15
C ILE A 75 14.93 -15.88 -2.06
N GLN A 76 14.64 -14.60 -1.78
CA GLN A 76 15.32 -13.84 -0.73
C GLN A 76 15.03 -14.40 0.67
N THR A 77 13.82 -14.94 0.88
CA THR A 77 13.40 -15.55 2.15
C THR A 77 14.14 -16.84 2.48
N LEU A 78 14.58 -17.59 1.46
CA LEU A 78 15.28 -18.87 1.61
C LEU A 78 16.73 -18.72 2.11
N ARG A 79 17.28 -17.50 2.20
CA ARG A 79 18.60 -17.23 2.79
C ARG A 79 18.66 -17.40 4.32
N GLY A 80 17.63 -17.97 4.95
CA GLY A 80 17.73 -18.66 6.24
C GLY A 80 17.75 -17.78 7.50
N LYS A 81 17.52 -16.47 7.39
CA LYS A 81 17.45 -15.56 8.54
C LYS A 81 16.09 -14.91 8.76
N LEU A 82 15.03 -15.44 8.16
CA LEU A 82 13.70 -14.88 8.37
C LEU A 82 13.09 -15.41 9.66
N GLN A 83 13.00 -14.51 10.64
CA GLN A 83 12.16 -14.69 11.81
C GLN A 83 10.71 -14.89 11.36
N TRP A 84 9.97 -15.75 12.06
CA TRP A 84 8.57 -16.08 11.77
C TRP A 84 7.67 -14.84 11.62
N GLU A 85 7.99 -13.75 12.32
CA GLU A 85 7.27 -12.48 12.19
C GLU A 85 7.39 -11.84 10.80
N VAL A 86 8.58 -11.90 10.17
CA VAL A 86 8.80 -11.32 8.84
C VAL A 86 8.04 -12.10 7.77
N ALA A 87 7.92 -13.41 7.93
CA ALA A 87 7.16 -14.25 7.01
C ALA A 87 5.67 -13.88 7.01
N LEU A 88 5.07 -13.64 8.19
CA LEU A 88 3.66 -13.30 8.31
C LEU A 88 3.34 -11.94 7.66
N VAL A 89 4.21 -10.94 7.87
CA VAL A 89 4.05 -9.60 7.27
C VAL A 89 4.05 -9.67 5.73
N ILE A 90 4.93 -10.48 5.14
CA ILE A 90 5.00 -10.63 3.68
C ILE A 90 3.71 -11.27 3.14
N VAL A 91 3.20 -12.31 3.79
CA VAL A 91 1.94 -12.96 3.41
C VAL A 91 0.77 -11.97 3.49
N ALA A 92 0.68 -11.20 4.57
CA ALA A 92 -0.35 -10.17 4.74
C ALA A 92 -0.29 -9.09 3.65
N ALA A 93 0.91 -8.61 3.32
CA ALA A 93 1.10 -7.59 2.27
C ALA A 93 0.61 -8.08 0.89
N ILE A 94 0.90 -9.35 0.55
CA ILE A 94 0.47 -9.95 -0.71
C ILE A 94 -1.06 -10.05 -0.78
N ILE A 95 -1.70 -10.51 0.30
CA ILE A 95 -3.17 -10.60 0.37
C ILE A 95 -3.79 -9.22 0.15
N ILE A 96 -3.27 -8.17 0.81
CA ILE A 96 -3.80 -6.81 0.69
C ILE A 96 -3.66 -6.28 -0.74
N LEU A 97 -2.52 -6.48 -1.41
CA LEU A 97 -2.30 -6.02 -2.79
C LEU A 97 -3.29 -6.64 -3.77
N PHE A 98 -3.57 -7.93 -3.65
CA PHE A 98 -4.49 -8.62 -4.57
C PHE A 98 -5.96 -8.50 -4.17
N LYS A 99 -6.28 -8.22 -2.90
CA LYS A 99 -7.66 -7.98 -2.42
C LYS A 99 -8.11 -6.52 -2.52
N ALA A 100 -7.19 -5.57 -2.76
CA ALA A 100 -7.52 -4.17 -3.05
C ALA A 100 -8.69 -3.96 -4.04
N PRO A 101 -8.79 -4.67 -5.19
CA PRO A 101 -9.89 -4.44 -6.12
C PRO A 101 -11.28 -4.78 -5.55
N ASP A 102 -11.41 -5.82 -4.73
CA ASP A 102 -12.67 -6.20 -4.08
C ASP A 102 -13.12 -5.13 -3.07
N ILE A 103 -12.15 -4.58 -2.33
CA ILE A 103 -12.39 -3.53 -1.32
C ILE A 103 -12.86 -2.24 -2.00
N VAL A 104 -12.24 -1.88 -3.12
CA VAL A 104 -12.61 -0.69 -3.90
C VAL A 104 -13.99 -0.86 -4.54
N SER A 105 -14.36 -2.05 -5.02
CA SER A 105 -15.72 -2.29 -5.53
C SER A 105 -16.77 -2.24 -4.42
N MET A 106 -16.47 -2.75 -3.23
CA MET A 106 -17.41 -2.73 -2.10
C MET A 106 -17.64 -1.31 -1.56
N VAL A 107 -16.62 -0.45 -1.61
CA VAL A 107 -16.73 0.97 -1.22
C VAL A 107 -17.46 1.82 -2.27
N SER A 108 -17.41 1.43 -3.54
CA SER A 108 -18.04 2.20 -4.64
C SER A 108 -19.50 1.83 -4.92
N ASP A 109 -20.09 0.91 -4.15
CA ASP A 109 -21.49 0.46 -4.26
C ASP A 109 -22.53 1.52 -3.80
N SER A 110 -22.17 2.79 -3.77
CA SER A 110 -23.08 3.92 -3.52
C SER A 110 -22.91 4.99 -4.60
N THR A 111 -23.64 4.79 -5.71
CA THR A 111 -24.05 5.85 -6.67
C THR A 111 -22.93 6.77 -7.18
N GLY A 112 -21.81 6.19 -7.56
CA GLY A 112 -20.78 6.89 -8.32
C GLY A 112 -19.81 5.89 -8.90
N ASN A 113 -19.84 5.73 -10.21
CA ASN A 113 -18.93 4.88 -10.97
C ASN A 113 -17.46 5.29 -10.68
N ALA A 114 -16.87 4.73 -9.62
CA ALA A 114 -15.44 4.84 -9.30
C ALA A 114 -14.63 3.74 -9.98
N ASN A 115 -15.23 3.00 -10.92
CA ASN A 115 -14.41 2.48 -11.98
C ASN A 115 -13.97 3.70 -12.78
N CYS A 116 -12.66 3.86 -12.95
CA CYS A 116 -12.13 4.45 -14.16
C CYS A 116 -12.53 3.56 -15.35
N GLY A 117 -13.83 3.46 -15.58
CA GLY A 117 -14.51 2.55 -16.47
C GLY A 117 -15.04 3.42 -17.56
N THR A 118 -14.24 3.54 -18.63
CA THR A 118 -14.70 3.70 -20.01
C THR A 118 -16.07 4.36 -20.14
N THR A 119 -16.25 5.59 -19.67
CA THR A 119 -17.30 6.45 -20.19
C THR A 119 -16.80 6.94 -21.54
N SER A 120 -17.02 6.09 -22.54
CA SER A 120 -17.33 6.45 -23.93
C SER A 120 -16.71 7.76 -24.40
N VAL A 121 -15.53 7.65 -25.02
CA VAL A 121 -15.22 8.52 -26.17
C VAL A 121 -16.14 8.05 -27.31
N THR A 122 -17.42 8.37 -27.23
CA THR A 122 -18.32 8.36 -28.39
C THR A 122 -18.12 9.70 -29.08
N SER A 123 -17.38 9.63 -30.18
CA SER A 123 -17.41 10.47 -31.39
C SER A 123 -17.59 11.98 -31.23
#